data_AF-A0A0Q4NIK1-F1
#
_entry.id   AF-A0A0Q4NIK1-F1
#
_cell.length_a   1.000
_cell.length_b   1.000
_cell.length_c   1.000
_cell.angle_alpha   90.00
_cell.angle_beta   90.00
_cell.angle_gamma   90.00
#
_symmetry.space_group_name_H-M   'P 1'
#
loop_
_entity.id
_entity.type
_entity.pdbx_description
1 polymer ?
#
loop_
_entity_poly.entity_id
_entity_poly.type
_entity_poly.pdbx_seq_one_letter_code
_entity_poly.pdbx_strand_id
1 'polypeptide(L)' 'MTQDNLPTVIAQNEIELAPGLIVTVMVLDNGQRVLPAADVRRACEWLGVTLPDDGERADAGV' A
#
# COMPACT_ATOMS: atom_id res chain seq x y z
N MET A 1 -29.05 5.64 -4.44
CA MET A 1 -28.26 4.51 -3.90
C MET A 1 -26.88 4.63 -4.51
N THR A 2 -25.95 5.37 -3.89
CA THR A 2 -24.56 5.40 -4.32
C THR A 2 -23.93 4.12 -3.83
N GLN A 3 -23.95 3.10 -4.67
CA GLN A 3 -23.14 1.92 -4.49
C GLN A 3 -21.69 2.39 -4.63
N ASP A 4 -21.01 2.55 -3.50
CA ASP A 4 -19.56 2.73 -3.40
C ASP A 4 -18.90 1.73 -4.36
N ASN A 5 -18.57 2.19 -5.56
CA ASN A 5 -17.83 1.40 -6.54
C ASN A 5 -16.39 1.41 -6.05
N LEU A 6 -16.09 0.51 -5.12
CA LEU A 6 -14.72 0.25 -4.74
C LEU A 6 -14.00 -0.22 -6.01
N PRO A 7 -12.85 0.40 -6.34
CA PRO A 7 -12.13 0.05 -7.55
C PRO A 7 -11.70 -1.42 -7.50
N THR A 8 -11.82 -2.10 -8.63
CA THR A 8 -11.59 -3.55 -8.76
C THR A 8 -10.15 -3.81 -9.20
N VAL A 9 -9.55 -4.87 -8.67
CA VAL A 9 -8.21 -5.32 -9.09
C VAL A 9 -8.31 -5.99 -10.46
N ILE A 10 -7.59 -5.45 -11.45
CA ILE A 10 -7.54 -5.97 -12.82
C ILE A 10 -6.25 -6.71 -13.15
N ALA A 11 -5.18 -6.45 -12.40
CA ALA A 11 -3.91 -7.17 -12.53
C ALA A 11 -3.15 -7.20 -11.20
N GLN A 12 -2.30 -8.20 -11.04
CA GLN A 12 -1.42 -8.37 -9.89
C GLN A 12 -0.04 -8.77 -10.39
N ASN A 13 1.00 -8.21 -9.78
CA ASN A 13 2.38 -8.55 -10.11
C ASN A 13 3.24 -8.61 -8.86
N GLU A 14 4.19 -9.54 -8.81
CA GLU A 14 5.15 -9.65 -7.72
C GLU A 14 6.47 -9.02 -8.14
N ILE A 15 7.02 -8.17 -7.28
CA ILE A 15 8.26 -7.44 -7.53
C ILE A 15 9.21 -7.68 -6.36
N GLU A 16 10.43 -8.13 -6.66
CA GLU A 16 11.50 -8.17 -5.69
C GLU A 16 12.14 -6.77 -5.58
N LEU A 17 11.97 -6.11 -4.43
CA LEU A 17 12.54 -4.78 -4.16
C LEU A 17 13.98 -4.85 -3.65
N ALA A 18 14.31 -5.94 -2.94
CA ALA A 18 15.62 -6.25 -2.40
C ALA A 18 15.74 -7.78 -2.24
N PRO A 19 16.95 -8.35 -2.08
CA PRO A 19 17.13 -9.79 -1.92
C PRO A 19 16.25 -10.35 -0.79
N GLY A 20 15.25 -11.17 -1.16
CA GLY A 20 14.30 -11.76 -0.21
C GLY A 20 13.15 -10.85 0.23
N LEU A 21 13.02 -9.65 -0.31
CA LEU A 21 11.90 -8.74 -0.12
C LEU A 21 11.05 -8.66 -1.39
N ILE A 22 10.02 -9.50 -1.44
CA ILE A 22 9.04 -9.54 -2.54
C ILE A 22 7.76 -8.87 -2.08
N VAL A 23 7.25 -7.95 -2.91
CA VAL A 23 5.98 -7.25 -2.68
C VAL A 23 5.00 -7.52 -3.81
N THR A 24 3.73 -7.60 -3.45
CA THR A 24 2.63 -7.66 -4.44
C THR A 24 2.18 -6.25 -4.81
N VAL A 25 2.11 -5.95 -6.11
CA VAL A 25 1.52 -4.73 -6.65
C VAL A 25 0.21 -5.08 -7.34
N MET A 26 -0.89 -4.52 -6.84
CA MET A 26 -2.21 -4.65 -7.43
C MET A 26 -2.49 -3.42 -8.31
N VAL A 27 -2.94 -3.65 -9.54
CA VAL A 27 -3.39 -2.60 -10.46
C VAL A 27 -4.91 -2.61 -10.47
N LEU A 28 -5.49 -1.46 -10.18
CA LEU A 28 -6.94 -1.23 -10.16
C LEU A 28 -7.44 -0.80 -11.54
N ASP A 29 -8.74 -0.98 -11.79
CA ASP A 29 -9.38 -0.64 -13.08
C ASP A 29 -9.27 0.85 -13.43
N ASN A 30 -9.18 1.70 -12.41
CA ASN A 30 -8.96 3.15 -12.54
C ASN A 30 -7.48 3.51 -12.84
N GLY A 31 -6.61 2.53 -13.05
CA GLY A 31 -5.18 2.71 -13.32
C GLY A 31 -4.32 2.95 -12.06
N GLN A 32 -4.91 3.05 -10.88
CA GLN A 32 -4.18 3.19 -9.62
C GLN A 32 -3.43 1.91 -9.29
N ARG A 33 -2.23 2.04 -8.73
CA ARG A 33 -1.44 0.93 -8.21
C ARG A 33 -1.45 0.97 -6.69
N VAL A 34 -1.68 -0.17 -6.07
CA VAL A 34 -1.77 -0.31 -4.62
C VAL A 34 -0.90 -1.46 -4.17
N LEU A 35 -0.20 -1.24 -3.05
CA LEU A 35 0.51 -2.27 -2.32
C LEU A 35 -0.43 -2.74 -1.19
N PRO A 36 -0.63 -4.04 -1.00
CA PRO A 36 -1.37 -4.54 0.15
C PRO A 36 -0.70 -4.11 1.46
N ALA A 37 -1.50 -3.80 2.48
CA ALA A 37 -0.98 -3.36 3.78
C ALA A 37 0.03 -4.36 4.40
N ALA A 38 -0.15 -5.67 4.14
CA ALA A 38 0.78 -6.70 4.60
C ALA A 38 2.16 -6.62 3.92
N ASP A 39 2.22 -6.28 2.63
CA ASP A 39 3.48 -6.08 1.90
C ASP A 39 4.17 -4.79 2.35
N VAL A 40 3.39 -3.71 2.54
CA VAL A 40 3.92 -2.43 3.04
C VAL A 40 4.53 -2.61 4.44
N ARG A 41 3.83 -3.31 5.35
CA ARG A 41 4.35 -3.60 6.70
C ARG A 41 5.67 -4.38 6.65
N ARG A 42 5.73 -5.46 5.87
CA ARG A 42 6.95 -6.26 5.70
C ARG A 42 8.11 -5.43 5.13
N ALA A 43 7.84 -4.59 4.15
CA ALA A 43 8.84 -3.70 3.58
C ALA A 43 9.35 -2.68 4.62
N CYS A 44 8.46 -2.12 5.44
CA CYS A 44 8.83 -1.20 6.51
C CYS A 44 9.65 -1.89 7.62
N GLU A 45 9.27 -3.10 8.03
CA GLU A 45 10.06 -3.92 8.95
C GLU A 45 11.45 -4.21 8.39
N TRP A 46 11.54 -4.56 7.11
CA TRP A 46 12.82 -4.79 6.43
C TRP A 46 13.69 -3.54 6.39
N LEU A 47 13.09 -2.37 6.15
CA LEU A 47 13.76 -1.07 6.16
C LEU A 47 14.12 -0.57 7.57
N GLY A 48 13.64 -1.24 8.64
CA GLY A 48 13.82 -0.79 10.02
C GLY A 48 13.05 0.50 10.33
N VAL A 49 11.97 0.79 9.59
CA VAL A 49 11.13 1.98 9.78
C VAL A 49 9.75 1.59 10.30
N THR A 50 9.20 2.42 11.18
CA THR A 50 7.80 2.27 11.62
C THR A 50 6.90 3.00 10.63
N LEU A 51 5.82 2.34 10.18
CA LEU A 51 4.79 3.03 9.42
C LEU A 51 4.15 4.10 10.32
N PRO A 52 3.94 5.33 9.81
CA PRO A 52 3.12 6.29 10.52
C PRO A 52 1.73 5.66 10.69
N ASP A 53 1.23 5.65 11.92
CA ASP A 53 -0.13 5.22 12.21
C ASP A 53 -1.08 6.15 11.44
N ASP A 54 -2.01 5.61 10.64
CA ASP A 54 -2.98 6.36 9.83
C ASP A 54 -3.90 7.31 10.64
N GLY A 55 -3.64 7.48 11.94
CA GLY A 55 -4.36 8.36 12.87
C GLY A 55 -3.71 9.71 13.19
N GLU A 56 -2.45 9.98 12.82
CA GLU A 56 -1.78 11.23 13.22
C GLU A 56 -1.72 12.26 12.08
N ARG A 57 -2.90 12.81 11.73
CA ARG A 57 -2.97 14.23 11.32
C ARG A 57 -2.56 15.05 12.54
N ALA A 58 -1.24 15.16 12.77
CA ALA A 58 -0.72 16.19 13.63
C ALA A 58 -1.08 17.53 12.99
N ASP A 59 -2.11 18.15 13.57
CA ASP A 59 -2.37 19.58 13.55
C ASP A 59 -1.06 20.31 13.89
N ALA A 60 -0.24 20.59 12.87
CA ALA A 60 0.83 21.57 12.97
C ALA A 60 0.27 22.91 12.50
N GLY A 61 -0.76 23.38 13.22
CA GLY A 61 -1.12 24.79 13.25
C GLY A 61 -0.12 25.52 14.15
N VAL A 62 0.71 26.37 13.55
CA VAL A 62 1.36 27.51 14.23
C VAL A 62 1.05 28.79 13.47
#